data_AF-A0A0U5HT94-F1
#
_entry.id   AF-A0A0U5HT94-F1
#
_cell.length_a   1.000
_cell.length_b   1.000
_cell.length_c   1.000
_cell.angle_alpha   90.00
_cell.angle_beta   90.00
_cell.angle_gamma   90.00
#
_symmetry.space_group_name_H-M   'P 1'
#
loop_
_entity.id
_entity.type
_entity.pdbx_description
1 polymer ?
#
loop_
_entity_poly.entity_id
_entity_poly.type
_entity_poly.pdbx_seq_one_letter_code
_entity_poly.pdbx_strand_id
1 'polypeptide(L)'
;MRRRRFLALGSLASSALLAGCVSDTTDDATTEPPATTTAATTAEKPDGVYVQSFEEQMAMQGTTTVGDYTVALLFTVPHTFWTLVNRDVSKTEKTAEDDIHLMAVVWDDETDTVVPAAAVSVELERGEFLQQEVLYPMLSQPMGSHYGDNFALDGDGTYDATVSIGAVAGRKTGAFEGRFESVESAEMTVEFTEETRARVGATPIEEAGEPGALAPRDTSYPKSIAPAPDDLPGTVRGTAAIDDAYYVVTDLASAERVGEPEQAYLAVSARTRYNGYELSSMALDATLVRDGETLYDDTLSRTLSPDLGLHLSAAVPSVESGDELTLSVRQPPQVGRHEGYETAFLDTESVTLTL
;
A
#
# COMPACT_ATOMS: atom_id res chain seq x y z
N MET A 1 13.18 19.56 18.33
CA MET A 1 14.22 20.60 18.22
C MET A 1 14.02 21.35 16.91
N ARG A 2 13.67 22.65 16.96
CA ARG A 2 13.39 23.49 15.78
C ARG A 2 14.63 24.29 15.37
N ARG A 3 15.02 24.26 14.10
CA ARG A 3 15.96 25.18 13.43
C ARG A 3 15.55 25.24 11.95
N ARG A 4 15.41 26.37 11.25
CA ARG A 4 15.57 27.81 11.51
C ARG A 4 14.68 28.55 10.49
N ARG A 5 14.05 29.65 10.93
CA ARG A 5 13.31 30.60 10.09
C ARG A 5 14.24 31.57 9.37
N PHE A 6 13.88 31.86 8.13
CA PHE A 6 14.26 33.04 7.33
C PHE A 6 13.86 34.34 8.03
N LEU A 7 14.61 35.43 7.79
CA LEU A 7 14.11 36.81 7.63
C LEU A 7 15.28 37.73 7.20
N ALA A 8 15.22 38.19 5.95
CA ALA A 8 15.99 39.32 5.43
C ALA A 8 15.00 40.36 4.89
N LEU A 9 15.00 41.55 5.49
CA LEU A 9 14.33 42.79 5.04
C LEU A 9 14.88 43.91 5.94
N GLY A 10 15.33 45.08 5.48
CA GLY A 10 15.43 45.71 4.15
C GLY A 10 15.88 47.17 4.34
N SER A 11 16.13 47.90 3.24
CA SER A 11 15.97 49.38 3.16
C SER A 11 16.18 49.94 1.74
N LEU A 12 15.05 50.28 1.11
CA LEU A 12 14.64 51.47 0.32
C LEU A 12 15.59 52.31 -0.59
N ALA A 13 14.98 52.75 -1.71
CA ALA A 13 15.14 53.99 -2.53
C ALA A 13 15.89 53.83 -3.89
N SER A 14 15.49 54.36 -5.06
CA SER A 14 14.37 55.19 -5.55
C SER A 14 14.34 55.19 -7.10
N SER A 15 13.19 55.62 -7.68
CA SER A 15 13.02 56.39 -8.95
C SER A 15 12.39 55.74 -10.22
N ALA A 16 11.07 55.91 -10.36
CA ALA A 16 10.32 56.64 -11.42
C ALA A 16 10.53 56.47 -12.96
N LEU A 17 9.39 56.16 -13.62
CA LEU A 17 8.85 56.57 -14.95
C LEU A 17 9.46 55.91 -16.22
N LEU A 18 8.69 55.32 -17.14
CA LEU A 18 7.74 55.96 -18.07
C LEU A 18 6.74 54.95 -18.70
N ALA A 19 5.65 55.51 -19.23
CA ALA A 19 4.51 54.88 -19.88
C ALA A 19 4.80 54.18 -21.23
N GLY A 20 3.90 53.26 -21.62
CA GLY A 20 3.79 52.77 -22.98
C GLY A 20 2.71 51.70 -23.14
N CYS A 21 1.49 52.11 -23.47
CA CYS A 21 0.48 51.21 -24.05
C CYS A 21 0.91 50.88 -25.49
N VAL A 22 1.01 49.59 -25.84
CA VAL A 22 0.78 49.15 -27.21
C VAL A 22 0.07 47.80 -27.17
N SER A 23 -1.12 47.80 -27.76
CA SER A 23 -1.86 46.63 -28.18
C SER A 23 -1.10 45.95 -29.31
N ASP A 24 -0.86 44.65 -29.20
CA ASP A 24 -0.62 43.82 -30.37
C ASP A 24 -1.46 42.55 -30.28
N THR A 25 -2.11 42.26 -31.40
CA THR A 25 -3.04 41.16 -31.59
C THR A 25 -2.26 40.06 -32.27
N THR A 26 -1.99 38.98 -31.57
CA THR A 26 -1.45 37.77 -32.18
C THR A 26 -2.45 36.66 -31.92
N ASP A 27 -3.22 36.37 -32.96
CA ASP A 27 -3.87 35.07 -33.14
C ASP A 27 -2.74 34.03 -33.16
N ASP A 28 -2.63 33.23 -32.11
CA ASP A 28 -1.94 31.95 -32.17
C ASP A 28 -2.91 30.87 -31.71
N ALA A 29 -3.23 29.99 -32.65
CA ALA A 29 -4.12 28.87 -32.46
C ALA A 29 -3.36 27.78 -31.70
N THR A 30 -3.31 27.90 -30.38
CA THR A 30 -2.77 26.85 -29.52
C THR A 30 -3.90 25.92 -29.12
N THR A 31 -3.88 24.73 -29.72
CA THR A 31 -4.66 23.55 -29.33
C THR A 31 -4.67 23.41 -27.81
N GLU A 32 -5.85 23.54 -27.18
CA GLU A 32 -6.05 23.23 -25.77
C GLU A 32 -5.64 21.77 -25.51
N PRO A 33 -4.84 21.49 -24.46
CA PRO A 33 -4.65 20.12 -23.98
C PRO A 33 -6.01 19.52 -23.59
N PRO A 34 -6.23 18.21 -23.73
CA PRO A 34 -7.51 17.61 -23.38
C PRO A 34 -7.80 17.90 -21.91
N ALA A 35 -8.98 18.45 -21.64
CA ALA A 35 -9.44 18.74 -20.30
C ALA A 35 -9.33 17.49 -19.43
N THR A 36 -8.45 17.54 -18.43
CA THR A 36 -8.41 16.59 -17.33
C THR A 36 -9.79 16.60 -16.69
N THR A 37 -10.60 15.58 -16.97
CA THR A 37 -11.93 15.46 -16.40
C THR A 37 -11.74 15.10 -14.93
N THR A 38 -11.52 16.12 -14.11
CA THR A 38 -11.68 16.00 -12.67
C THR A 38 -13.19 15.96 -12.45
N ALA A 39 -13.80 14.79 -12.63
CA ALA A 39 -15.11 14.54 -12.07
C ALA A 39 -14.92 14.56 -10.55
N ALA A 40 -14.90 15.75 -9.96
CA ALA A 40 -15.06 15.92 -8.54
C ALA A 40 -16.48 15.50 -8.21
N THR A 41 -16.68 14.21 -7.97
CA THR A 41 -17.90 13.68 -7.37
C THR A 41 -18.02 14.30 -6.00
N THR A 42 -18.91 15.28 -5.90
CA THR A 42 -19.39 15.92 -4.66
C THR A 42 -20.44 15.06 -3.96
N ALA A 43 -20.63 13.82 -4.42
CA ALA A 43 -21.42 12.81 -3.73
C ALA A 43 -20.68 12.40 -2.45
N GLU A 44 -21.44 12.23 -1.37
CA GLU A 44 -20.94 11.63 -0.14
C GLU A 44 -20.39 10.24 -0.48
N LYS A 45 -19.11 10.01 -0.17
CA LYS A 45 -18.44 8.74 -0.49
C LYS A 45 -19.06 7.64 0.36
N PRO A 46 -19.25 6.43 -0.18
CA PRO A 46 -19.75 5.30 0.60
C PRO A 46 -18.86 4.97 1.80
N ASP A 47 -19.48 4.51 2.88
CA ASP A 47 -18.76 3.83 3.96
C ASP A 47 -18.26 2.46 3.45
N GLY A 48 -17.04 2.07 3.82
CA GLY A 48 -16.45 0.80 3.40
C GLY A 48 -15.89 0.79 1.98
N VAL A 49 -15.69 -0.40 1.42
CA VAL A 49 -15.03 -0.58 0.11
C VAL A 49 -16.04 -0.40 -1.03
N TYR A 50 -15.68 0.48 -1.98
CA TYR A 50 -16.52 0.79 -3.15
C TYR A 50 -15.69 0.87 -4.43
N VAL A 51 -16.31 0.69 -5.60
CA VAL A 51 -15.62 0.69 -6.89
C VAL A 51 -15.05 2.09 -7.18
N GLN A 52 -13.74 2.19 -7.37
CA GLN A 52 -13.07 3.45 -7.70
C GLN A 52 -13.57 4.04 -9.02
N SER A 53 -13.53 5.38 -9.18
CA SER A 53 -14.15 6.07 -10.32
C SER A 53 -13.39 5.97 -11.64
N PHE A 54 -12.19 5.41 -11.64
CA PHE A 54 -11.36 5.29 -12.83
C PHE A 54 -10.44 4.07 -12.75
N GLU A 55 -10.05 3.54 -13.90
CA GLU A 55 -8.99 2.56 -14.02
C GLU A 55 -7.75 3.21 -14.68
N GLU A 56 -6.61 3.07 -14.01
CA GLU A 56 -5.34 3.70 -14.42
C GLU A 56 -4.56 2.82 -15.38
N GLN A 57 -3.86 3.39 -16.34
CA GLN A 57 -2.84 2.70 -17.14
C GLN A 57 -1.45 3.12 -16.64
N MET A 58 -0.55 2.16 -16.54
CA MET A 58 0.78 2.35 -15.95
C MET A 58 1.87 1.99 -16.97
N ALA A 59 2.98 2.72 -16.92
CA ALA A 59 4.19 2.40 -17.67
C ALA A 59 5.14 1.59 -16.78
N MET A 60 5.29 0.31 -17.08
CA MET A 60 6.32 -0.56 -16.49
C MET A 60 7.72 -0.08 -16.92
N GLN A 61 8.60 0.14 -15.95
CA GLN A 61 9.99 0.53 -16.19
C GLN A 61 10.95 -0.66 -16.16
N GLY A 62 10.56 -1.73 -15.48
CA GLY A 62 11.28 -2.99 -15.47
C GLY A 62 11.17 -3.71 -14.15
N THR A 63 11.91 -4.81 -14.06
CA THR A 63 12.01 -5.66 -12.87
C THR A 63 13.46 -6.04 -12.65
N THR A 64 13.91 -6.07 -11.41
CA THR A 64 15.26 -6.51 -11.05
C THR A 64 15.26 -7.23 -9.70
N THR A 65 16.24 -8.11 -9.49
CA THR A 65 16.40 -8.88 -8.26
C THR A 65 17.67 -8.45 -7.55
N VAL A 66 17.57 -8.20 -6.24
CA VAL A 66 18.67 -7.84 -5.35
C VAL A 66 18.52 -8.54 -4.00
N GLY A 67 19.55 -9.29 -3.59
CA GLY A 67 19.50 -10.07 -2.36
C GLY A 67 18.33 -11.06 -2.37
N ASP A 68 17.48 -10.98 -1.34
CA ASP A 68 16.26 -11.79 -1.22
C ASP A 68 15.05 -11.19 -1.95
N TYR A 69 15.16 -9.99 -2.52
CA TYR A 69 14.02 -9.25 -3.08
C TYR A 69 14.05 -9.21 -4.60
N THR A 70 12.88 -9.30 -5.22
CA THR A 70 12.63 -8.79 -6.57
C THR A 70 11.77 -7.54 -6.46
N VAL A 71 12.07 -6.53 -7.29
CA VAL A 71 11.33 -5.27 -7.34
C VAL A 71 10.95 -4.93 -8.77
N ALA A 72 9.71 -4.51 -8.96
CA ALA A 72 9.22 -3.89 -10.19
C ALA A 72 9.00 -2.40 -9.95
N LEU A 73 9.44 -1.57 -10.89
CA LEU A 73 9.26 -0.13 -10.85
C LEU A 73 8.34 0.30 -11.99
N LEU A 74 7.34 1.13 -11.68
CA LEU A 74 6.32 1.59 -12.62
C LEU A 74 6.01 3.05 -12.34
N PHE A 75 5.43 3.75 -13.33
CA PHE A 75 4.79 5.03 -13.06
C PHE A 75 3.45 5.18 -13.77
N THR A 76 2.64 6.11 -13.26
CA THR A 76 1.38 6.56 -13.85
C THR A 76 1.22 8.07 -13.64
N VAL A 77 0.07 8.63 -13.98
CA VAL A 77 -0.29 10.02 -13.70
C VAL A 77 -0.33 10.28 -12.18
N PRO A 78 0.00 11.49 -11.69
CA PRO A 78 -0.03 11.81 -10.25
C PRO A 78 -1.38 11.53 -9.58
N HIS A 79 -1.33 11.02 -8.35
CA HIS A 79 -2.50 10.64 -7.57
C HIS A 79 -2.75 11.54 -6.37
N THR A 80 -4.03 11.68 -6.04
CA THR A 80 -4.47 12.01 -4.69
C THR A 80 -4.67 10.70 -3.95
N PHE A 81 -4.10 10.57 -2.76
CA PHE A 81 -4.23 9.36 -1.93
C PHE A 81 -4.43 9.74 -0.46
N TRP A 82 -4.79 8.75 0.36
CA TRP A 82 -5.10 8.96 1.77
C TRP A 82 -4.15 8.15 2.64
N THR A 83 -3.36 8.84 3.46
CA THR A 83 -2.51 8.20 4.46
C THR A 83 -3.27 8.08 5.78
N LEU A 84 -2.93 7.05 6.55
CA LEU A 84 -3.48 6.85 7.88
C LEU A 84 -2.34 6.84 8.89
N VAL A 85 -2.42 7.73 9.89
CA VAL A 85 -1.50 7.73 11.03
C VAL A 85 -2.31 7.54 12.29
N ASN A 86 -2.14 6.39 12.93
CA ASN A 86 -3.00 5.88 13.99
C ASN A 86 -4.44 5.74 13.49
N ARG A 87 -5.24 6.80 13.65
CA ARG A 87 -6.67 6.88 13.29
C ARG A 87 -7.00 8.14 12.50
N ASP A 88 -6.01 8.99 12.26
CA ASP A 88 -6.19 10.24 11.52
C ASP A 88 -5.92 9.97 10.04
N VAL A 89 -6.98 10.08 9.24
CA VAL A 89 -6.89 10.02 7.78
C VAL A 89 -6.44 11.39 7.26
N SER A 90 -5.33 11.43 6.54
CA SER A 90 -4.80 12.63 5.90
C SER A 90 -4.81 12.45 4.38
N LYS A 91 -5.43 13.39 3.69
CA LYS A 91 -5.43 13.45 2.22
C LYS A 91 -4.12 14.09 1.74
N THR A 92 -3.37 13.36 0.92
CA THR A 92 -2.26 13.89 0.15
C THR A 92 -2.79 14.27 -1.23
N GLU A 93 -2.77 15.56 -1.56
CA GLU A 93 -3.24 16.05 -2.85
C GLU A 93 -2.09 16.11 -3.84
N LYS A 94 -2.37 15.74 -5.09
CA LYS A 94 -1.44 16.02 -6.18
C LYS A 94 -1.30 17.51 -6.43
N THR A 95 -0.10 17.93 -6.81
CA THR A 95 0.21 19.32 -7.14
C THR A 95 0.42 19.50 -8.64
N ALA A 96 0.52 20.75 -9.10
CA ALA A 96 0.87 21.05 -10.49
C ALA A 96 2.36 20.81 -10.79
N GLU A 97 3.18 20.58 -9.75
CA GLU A 97 4.60 20.26 -9.85
C GLU A 97 4.82 18.74 -9.98
N ASP A 98 3.82 17.93 -9.64
CA ASP A 98 3.90 16.47 -9.75
C ASP A 98 3.78 16.06 -11.23
N ASP A 99 4.76 15.32 -11.73
CA ASP A 99 4.79 14.81 -13.10
C ASP A 99 4.34 13.36 -13.19
N ILE A 100 4.70 12.54 -12.20
CA ILE A 100 4.37 11.12 -12.14
C ILE A 100 3.98 10.69 -10.73
N HIS A 101 3.15 9.65 -10.64
CA HIS A 101 3.10 8.80 -9.46
C HIS A 101 4.03 7.59 -9.70
N LEU A 102 5.15 7.53 -9.00
CA LEU A 102 6.12 6.45 -9.10
C LEU A 102 5.77 5.36 -8.09
N MET A 103 5.77 4.10 -8.52
CA MET A 103 5.38 2.97 -7.72
C MET A 103 6.40 1.84 -7.78
N ALA A 104 6.57 1.15 -6.65
CA ALA A 104 7.38 -0.06 -6.54
C ALA A 104 6.56 -1.22 -5.94
N VAL A 105 6.72 -2.42 -6.51
CA VAL A 105 6.20 -3.66 -5.93
C VAL A 105 7.39 -4.54 -5.57
N VAL A 106 7.46 -5.01 -4.32
CA VAL A 106 8.57 -5.82 -3.80
C VAL A 106 8.05 -7.20 -3.41
N TRP A 107 8.71 -8.26 -3.89
CA TRP A 107 8.31 -9.64 -3.62
C TRP A 107 9.50 -10.58 -3.52
N ASP A 108 9.22 -11.80 -3.05
CA ASP A 108 10.13 -12.95 -3.11
C ASP A 108 9.88 -13.74 -4.40
N ASP A 109 10.89 -13.84 -5.28
CA ASP A 109 10.75 -14.49 -6.60
C ASP A 109 10.47 -15.99 -6.51
N GLU A 110 10.92 -16.65 -5.44
CA GLU A 110 10.77 -18.10 -5.29
C GLU A 110 9.34 -18.51 -4.95
N THR A 111 8.60 -17.65 -4.24
CA THR A 111 7.27 -17.96 -3.71
C THR A 111 6.18 -17.04 -4.23
N ASP A 112 6.52 -16.04 -5.04
CA ASP A 112 5.62 -14.97 -5.48
C ASP A 112 4.96 -14.18 -4.32
N THR A 113 5.55 -14.25 -3.13
CA THR A 113 5.00 -13.55 -1.96
C THR A 113 5.36 -12.07 -2.01
N VAL A 114 4.34 -11.20 -2.07
CA VAL A 114 4.56 -9.74 -1.92
C VAL A 114 4.98 -9.42 -0.49
N VAL A 115 6.08 -8.69 -0.34
CA VAL A 115 6.78 -8.54 0.93
C VAL A 115 6.53 -7.14 1.52
N PRO A 116 6.05 -7.03 2.78
CA PRO A 116 5.89 -5.73 3.45
C PRO A 116 7.24 -5.26 4.04
N ALA A 117 8.13 -4.76 3.18
CA ALA A 117 9.37 -4.09 3.54
C ALA A 117 9.13 -2.93 4.53
N ALA A 118 10.05 -2.71 5.46
CA ALA A 118 9.92 -1.67 6.49
C ALA A 118 9.90 -0.25 5.89
N ALA A 119 10.62 -0.05 4.78
CA ALA A 119 10.62 1.17 4.00
C ALA A 119 11.05 0.86 2.57
N VAL A 120 10.56 1.62 1.60
CA VAL A 120 11.09 1.66 0.24
C VAL A 120 11.33 3.11 -0.10
N SER A 121 12.51 3.45 -0.60
CA SER A 121 12.82 4.80 -1.08
C SER A 121 13.42 4.74 -2.46
N VAL A 122 13.15 5.76 -3.26
CA VAL A 122 13.71 5.90 -4.60
C VAL A 122 14.46 7.21 -4.70
N GLU A 123 15.67 7.13 -5.21
CA GLU A 123 16.47 8.26 -5.67
C GLU A 123 16.44 8.27 -7.20
N LEU A 124 16.09 9.41 -7.78
CA LEU A 124 16.10 9.65 -9.23
C LEU A 124 17.19 10.68 -9.57
N GLU A 125 18.11 10.30 -10.45
CA GLU A 125 19.22 11.14 -10.88
C GLU A 125 19.23 11.35 -12.40
N ARG A 126 19.56 12.58 -12.82
CA ARG A 126 19.85 12.89 -14.23
C ARG A 126 20.69 14.15 -14.37
N GLY A 127 21.97 14.00 -14.71
CA GLY A 127 22.88 15.15 -14.81
C GLY A 127 23.09 15.81 -13.44
N GLU A 128 22.60 17.04 -13.26
CA GLU A 128 22.62 17.74 -11.96
C GLU A 128 21.31 17.58 -11.16
N PHE A 129 20.28 16.98 -11.76
CA PHE A 129 19.02 16.68 -11.07
C PHE A 129 19.18 15.49 -10.13
N LEU A 130 18.67 15.65 -8.91
CA LEU A 130 18.58 14.63 -7.87
C LEU A 130 17.31 14.88 -7.07
N GLN A 131 16.41 13.89 -7.04
CA GLN A 131 15.28 13.86 -6.12
C GLN A 131 15.26 12.51 -5.39
N GLN A 132 15.00 12.54 -4.09
CA GLN A 132 14.90 11.34 -3.27
C GLN A 132 13.64 11.41 -2.41
N GLU A 133 12.81 10.38 -2.48
CA GLU A 133 11.60 10.26 -1.66
C GLU A 133 11.50 8.88 -1.00
N VAL A 134 10.86 8.84 0.17
CA VAL A 134 10.42 7.57 0.79
C VAL A 134 9.01 7.30 0.32
N LEU A 135 8.83 6.20 -0.39
CA LEU A 135 7.53 5.81 -0.91
C LEU A 135 6.61 5.35 0.23
N TYR A 136 5.35 5.79 0.20
CA TYR A 136 4.35 5.32 1.16
C TYR A 136 3.96 3.88 0.84
N PRO A 137 3.83 2.98 1.83
CA PRO A 137 3.15 1.71 1.62
C PRO A 137 1.67 2.01 1.30
N MET A 138 1.14 1.44 0.23
CA MET A 138 -0.16 1.74 -0.33
C MET A 138 -0.94 0.48 -0.68
N LEU A 139 -2.26 0.64 -0.77
CA LEU A 139 -3.21 -0.37 -1.21
C LEU A 139 -4.15 0.24 -2.27
N SER A 140 -4.23 -0.39 -3.44
CA SER A 140 -5.19 -0.06 -4.52
C SER A 140 -5.92 -1.30 -5.02
N GLN A 141 -7.08 -1.11 -5.65
CA GLN A 141 -7.90 -2.23 -6.11
C GLN A 141 -7.23 -3.03 -7.24
N PRO A 142 -6.66 -2.40 -8.29
CA PRO A 142 -6.06 -3.16 -9.39
C PRO A 142 -4.68 -3.75 -9.05
N MET A 143 -3.90 -3.11 -8.17
CA MET A 143 -2.51 -3.52 -7.89
C MET A 143 -2.36 -4.32 -6.60
N GLY A 144 -3.22 -4.12 -5.60
CA GLY A 144 -2.98 -4.61 -4.25
C GLY A 144 -1.91 -3.79 -3.53
N SER A 145 -1.13 -4.44 -2.68
CA SER A 145 -0.07 -3.80 -1.89
C SER A 145 1.10 -3.38 -2.77
N HIS A 146 1.50 -2.11 -2.66
CA HIS A 146 2.64 -1.54 -3.36
C HIS A 146 3.21 -0.38 -2.54
N TYR A 147 4.28 0.24 -3.01
CA TYR A 147 4.80 1.49 -2.48
C TYR A 147 4.64 2.57 -3.54
N GLY A 148 4.30 3.80 -3.17
CA GLY A 148 4.22 4.89 -4.14
C GLY A 148 4.34 6.29 -3.55
N ASP A 149 4.70 7.25 -4.39
CA ASP A 149 4.59 8.69 -4.12
C ASP A 149 4.59 9.49 -5.43
N ASN A 150 4.19 10.76 -5.36
CA ASN A 150 4.29 11.67 -6.50
C ASN A 150 5.70 12.29 -6.58
N PHE A 151 6.22 12.44 -7.80
CA PHE A 151 7.55 13.01 -8.08
C PHE A 151 7.44 14.18 -9.06
N ALA A 152 8.35 15.15 -8.89
CA ALA A 152 8.55 16.27 -9.81
C ALA A 152 9.83 16.02 -10.60
N LEU A 153 9.75 15.99 -11.92
CA LEU A 153 10.85 15.65 -12.80
C LEU A 153 11.41 16.90 -13.48
N ASP A 154 12.70 16.89 -13.81
CA ASP A 154 13.33 17.90 -14.68
C ASP A 154 12.92 17.77 -16.17
N GLY A 155 11.67 17.43 -16.48
CA GLY A 155 11.18 17.24 -17.85
C GLY A 155 11.63 15.94 -18.53
N ASP A 156 11.36 15.81 -19.83
CA ASP A 156 11.55 14.56 -20.57
C ASP A 156 12.98 14.02 -20.55
N GLY A 157 13.13 12.72 -20.29
CA GLY A 157 14.40 12.01 -20.40
C GLY A 157 14.44 10.69 -19.65
N THR A 158 15.65 10.16 -19.55
CA THR A 158 15.96 8.92 -18.83
C THR A 158 16.63 9.27 -17.51
N TYR A 159 16.12 8.72 -16.42
CA TYR A 159 16.63 8.89 -15.06
C TYR A 159 17.22 7.59 -14.57
N ASP A 160 18.39 7.66 -13.95
CA ASP A 160 18.95 6.56 -13.17
C ASP A 160 18.17 6.50 -11.84
N ALA A 161 17.71 5.31 -11.47
CA ALA A 161 16.85 5.10 -10.31
C ALA A 161 17.50 4.12 -9.33
N THR A 162 17.80 4.61 -8.13
CA THR A 162 18.30 3.77 -7.02
C THR A 162 17.15 3.45 -6.08
N VAL A 163 16.71 2.19 -6.05
CA VAL A 163 15.63 1.72 -5.19
C VAL A 163 16.22 1.05 -3.95
N SER A 164 16.08 1.68 -2.79
CA SER A 164 16.47 1.11 -1.50
C SER A 164 15.30 0.40 -0.84
N ILE A 165 15.49 -0.87 -0.47
CA ILE A 165 14.48 -1.76 0.10
C ILE A 165 14.89 -2.12 1.52
N GLY A 166 14.08 -1.73 2.49
CA GLY A 166 14.29 -2.02 3.90
C GLY A 166 13.92 -3.46 4.28
N ALA A 167 14.54 -3.95 5.36
CA ALA A 167 14.25 -5.26 5.93
C ALA A 167 12.76 -5.49 6.23
N VAL A 168 12.34 -6.75 6.32
CA VAL A 168 10.96 -7.10 6.69
C VAL A 168 10.84 -7.14 8.20
N ALA A 169 10.01 -6.23 8.74
CA ALA A 169 9.70 -6.20 10.15
C ALA A 169 8.68 -7.29 10.53
N GLY A 170 8.78 -7.80 11.77
CA GLY A 170 7.95 -8.88 12.27
C GLY A 170 8.61 -10.25 12.14
N ARG A 171 7.90 -11.28 12.59
CA ARG A 171 8.39 -12.66 12.58
C ARG A 171 8.35 -13.21 11.16
N LYS A 172 9.33 -14.03 10.82
CA LYS A 172 9.35 -14.84 9.60
C LYS A 172 9.44 -16.29 10.01
N THR A 173 8.72 -17.19 9.34
CA THR A 173 8.78 -18.64 9.64
C THR A 173 8.92 -19.46 8.36
N GLY A 174 9.26 -20.75 8.52
CA GLY A 174 9.47 -21.65 7.40
C GLY A 174 10.65 -21.21 6.53
N ALA A 175 10.48 -21.24 5.21
CA ALA A 175 11.56 -20.87 4.27
C ALA A 175 12.00 -19.41 4.36
N PHE A 176 11.27 -18.55 5.09
CA PHE A 176 11.63 -17.15 5.29
C PHE A 176 12.46 -16.88 6.56
N GLU A 177 12.72 -17.89 7.40
CA GLU A 177 13.61 -17.72 8.55
C GLU A 177 15.02 -17.29 8.11
N GLY A 178 15.52 -16.20 8.70
CA GLY A 178 16.84 -15.64 8.36
C GLY A 178 16.90 -14.85 7.04
N ARG A 179 15.77 -14.69 6.33
CA ARG A 179 15.68 -13.93 5.06
C ARG A 179 15.14 -12.53 5.28
N PHE A 180 15.37 -11.63 4.33
CA PHE A 180 14.87 -10.25 4.36
C PHE A 180 15.30 -9.45 5.60
N GLU A 181 16.52 -9.67 6.08
CA GLU A 181 17.05 -9.05 7.30
C GLU A 181 17.88 -7.79 7.06
N SER A 182 18.42 -7.64 5.84
CA SER A 182 19.24 -6.51 5.41
C SER A 182 18.47 -5.51 4.56
N VAL A 183 19.01 -4.30 4.50
CA VAL A 183 18.64 -3.29 3.51
C VAL A 183 19.39 -3.60 2.22
N GLU A 184 18.68 -3.63 1.10
CA GLU A 184 19.24 -3.87 -0.23
C GLU A 184 19.01 -2.67 -1.15
N SER A 185 19.85 -2.49 -2.17
CA SER A 185 19.74 -1.39 -3.14
C SER A 185 19.77 -1.93 -4.56
N ALA A 186 18.74 -1.62 -5.34
CA ALA A 186 18.59 -2.00 -6.74
C ALA A 186 18.79 -0.80 -7.66
N GLU A 187 19.62 -0.97 -8.68
CA GLU A 187 19.81 0.00 -9.75
C GLU A 187 18.81 -0.29 -10.88
N MET A 188 18.04 0.72 -11.28
CA MET A 188 17.01 0.65 -12.31
C MET A 188 17.02 1.93 -13.15
N THR A 189 16.12 2.01 -14.13
CA THR A 189 15.99 3.18 -15.00
C THR A 189 14.52 3.57 -15.07
N VAL A 190 14.23 4.88 -15.06
CA VAL A 190 12.91 5.43 -15.36
C VAL A 190 12.99 6.22 -16.67
N GLU A 191 12.26 5.77 -17.68
CA GLU A 191 12.15 6.44 -18.97
C GLU A 191 10.90 7.32 -18.99
N PHE A 192 11.06 8.63 -18.81
CA PHE A 192 9.98 9.60 -18.93
C PHE A 192 10.05 10.29 -20.30
N THR A 193 9.47 9.64 -21.30
CA THR A 193 9.48 10.09 -22.70
C THR A 193 8.05 10.24 -23.22
N GLU A 194 7.89 10.85 -24.40
CA GLU A 194 6.59 10.92 -25.08
C GLU A 194 5.96 9.52 -25.24
N GLU A 195 6.77 8.51 -25.57
CA GLU A 195 6.29 7.15 -25.77
C GLU A 195 5.79 6.52 -24.46
N THR A 196 6.51 6.65 -23.35
CA THR A 196 6.08 6.08 -22.07
C THR A 196 4.90 6.85 -21.48
N ARG A 197 4.85 8.18 -21.65
CA ARG A 197 3.68 8.99 -21.26
C ARG A 197 2.43 8.65 -22.05
N ALA A 198 2.56 8.32 -23.33
CA ALA A 198 1.41 7.90 -24.14
C ALA A 198 0.78 6.56 -23.66
N ARG A 199 1.47 5.80 -22.80
CA ARG A 199 0.98 4.54 -22.22
C ARG A 199 0.30 4.72 -20.86
N VAL A 200 0.36 5.90 -20.26
CA VAL A 200 -0.30 6.17 -18.96
C VAL A 200 -1.56 6.99 -19.17
N GLY A 201 -2.55 6.79 -18.29
CA GLY A 201 -3.83 7.47 -18.39
C GLY A 201 -4.84 6.94 -17.41
N ALA A 202 -6.05 7.48 -17.44
CA ALA A 202 -7.16 7.05 -16.61
C ALA A 202 -8.43 6.93 -17.46
N THR A 203 -9.15 5.83 -17.33
CA THR A 203 -10.43 5.60 -17.98
C THR A 203 -11.54 5.59 -16.92
N PRO A 204 -12.62 6.38 -17.05
CA PRO A 204 -13.73 6.36 -16.11
C PRO A 204 -14.39 4.98 -15.99
N ILE A 205 -14.91 4.67 -14.81
CA ILE A 205 -15.66 3.45 -14.52
C ILE A 205 -17.14 3.80 -14.32
N GLU A 206 -18.05 3.04 -14.92
CA GLU A 206 -19.49 3.30 -14.86
C GLU A 206 -20.07 3.00 -13.47
N GLU A 207 -19.58 1.94 -12.82
CA GLU A 207 -19.99 1.49 -11.49
C GLU A 207 -19.34 2.27 -10.33
N ALA A 208 -18.72 3.41 -10.61
CA ALA A 208 -18.05 4.24 -9.62
C ALA A 208 -18.94 4.54 -8.40
N GLY A 209 -18.45 4.23 -7.20
CA GLY A 209 -19.18 4.44 -5.95
C GLY A 209 -20.13 3.32 -5.54
N GLU A 210 -20.33 2.30 -6.37
CA GLU A 210 -21.11 1.12 -5.97
C GLU A 210 -20.29 0.21 -5.04
N PRO A 211 -20.92 -0.54 -4.10
CA PRO A 211 -20.22 -1.51 -3.27
C PRO A 211 -19.51 -2.57 -4.13
N GLY A 212 -18.19 -2.68 -3.97
CA GLY A 212 -17.36 -3.55 -4.80
C GLY A 212 -15.92 -3.05 -4.89
N ALA A 213 -15.09 -3.78 -5.62
CA ALA A 213 -13.76 -3.32 -6.00
C ALA A 213 -13.48 -3.77 -7.43
N LEU A 214 -12.66 -2.99 -8.15
CA LEU A 214 -12.09 -3.45 -9.41
C LEU A 214 -11.32 -4.76 -9.20
N ALA A 215 -11.39 -5.64 -10.19
CA ALA A 215 -10.65 -6.89 -10.14
C ALA A 215 -9.13 -6.62 -10.14
N PRO A 216 -8.32 -7.50 -9.52
CA PRO A 216 -6.88 -7.44 -9.64
C PRO A 216 -6.48 -7.49 -11.12
N ARG A 217 -5.66 -6.53 -11.57
CA ARG A 217 -5.22 -6.46 -12.97
C ARG A 217 -4.23 -7.59 -13.31
N ASP A 218 -4.30 -8.16 -14.49
CA ASP A 218 -3.22 -9.06 -14.96
C ASP A 218 -1.89 -8.30 -15.14
N THR A 219 -0.87 -8.72 -14.40
CA THR A 219 0.45 -8.08 -14.34
C THR A 219 1.56 -9.11 -14.42
N SER A 220 2.78 -8.67 -14.76
CA SER A 220 3.97 -9.54 -14.76
C SER A 220 4.59 -9.75 -13.37
N TYR A 221 4.12 -9.00 -12.37
CA TYR A 221 4.52 -9.11 -10.96
C TYR A 221 3.36 -9.67 -10.14
N PRO A 222 3.65 -10.34 -9.01
CA PRO A 222 2.62 -10.91 -8.15
C PRO A 222 1.86 -9.84 -7.37
N LYS A 223 0.73 -10.23 -6.80
CA LYS A 223 -0.10 -9.38 -5.95
C LYS A 223 -0.14 -9.96 -4.55
N SER A 224 -0.38 -9.11 -3.56
CA SER A 224 -0.54 -9.49 -2.16
C SER A 224 -1.87 -10.19 -1.88
N ILE A 225 -2.30 -11.14 -2.72
CA ILE A 225 -3.53 -11.90 -2.52
C ILE A 225 -3.23 -13.03 -1.52
N ALA A 226 -3.98 -13.08 -0.42
CA ALA A 226 -3.84 -14.14 0.56
C ALA A 226 -4.25 -15.50 -0.04
N PRO A 227 -3.64 -16.63 0.37
CA PRO A 227 -4.12 -17.96 -0.01
C PRO A 227 -5.61 -18.12 0.27
N ALA A 228 -6.32 -18.85 -0.61
CA ALA A 228 -7.73 -19.14 -0.40
C ALA A 228 -7.90 -19.89 0.93
N PRO A 229 -9.03 -19.71 1.65
CA PRO A 229 -9.23 -20.37 2.94
C PRO A 229 -8.97 -21.87 2.89
N ASP A 230 -9.49 -22.57 1.88
CA ASP A 230 -9.33 -24.02 1.72
C ASP A 230 -7.88 -24.47 1.40
N ASP A 231 -7.03 -23.53 0.99
CA ASP A 231 -5.60 -23.77 0.72
C ASP A 231 -4.72 -23.46 1.94
N LEU A 232 -5.27 -22.87 3.00
CA LEU A 232 -4.51 -22.58 4.22
C LEU A 232 -4.15 -23.89 4.95
N PRO A 233 -2.92 -24.02 5.47
CA PRO A 233 -2.54 -25.18 6.28
C PRO A 233 -3.33 -25.22 7.59
N GLY A 234 -3.53 -26.44 8.10
CA GLY A 234 -4.21 -26.68 9.37
C GLY A 234 -5.71 -26.88 9.21
N THR A 235 -6.47 -26.40 10.18
CA THR A 235 -7.94 -26.45 10.18
C THR A 235 -8.50 -25.03 10.16
N VAL A 236 -9.17 -24.65 9.08
CA VAL A 236 -9.90 -23.39 9.03
C VAL A 236 -11.11 -23.47 9.94
N ARG A 237 -11.19 -22.56 10.92
CA ARG A 237 -12.23 -22.50 11.94
C ARG A 237 -13.38 -21.59 11.57
N GLY A 238 -13.12 -20.59 10.74
CA GLY A 238 -14.17 -19.70 10.27
C GLY A 238 -13.64 -18.38 9.75
N THR A 239 -14.57 -17.47 9.52
CA THR A 239 -14.28 -16.13 9.05
C THR A 239 -15.14 -15.13 9.78
N ALA A 240 -14.52 -14.04 10.21
CA ALA A 240 -15.20 -12.87 10.76
C ALA A 240 -14.91 -11.65 9.90
N ALA A 241 -15.69 -10.58 10.05
CA ALA A 241 -15.45 -9.33 9.32
C ALA A 241 -15.71 -8.11 10.20
N ILE A 242 -14.89 -7.08 10.04
CA ILE A 242 -15.06 -5.74 10.62
C ILE A 242 -14.74 -4.74 9.50
N ASP A 243 -15.69 -3.86 9.16
CA ASP A 243 -15.48 -2.76 8.22
C ASP A 243 -14.79 -3.17 6.90
N ASP A 244 -15.37 -4.19 6.25
CA ASP A 244 -14.88 -4.84 5.02
C ASP A 244 -13.48 -5.49 5.09
N ALA A 245 -12.83 -5.52 6.26
CA ALA A 245 -11.70 -6.39 6.54
C ALA A 245 -12.21 -7.76 6.99
N TYR A 246 -11.78 -8.82 6.31
CA TYR A 246 -12.12 -10.21 6.62
C TYR A 246 -10.96 -10.88 7.34
N TYR A 247 -11.29 -11.67 8.36
CA TYR A 247 -10.34 -12.39 9.20
C TYR A 247 -10.62 -13.89 9.10
N VAL A 248 -9.80 -14.59 8.30
CA VAL A 248 -9.87 -16.05 8.19
C VAL A 248 -9.00 -16.66 9.28
N VAL A 249 -9.61 -17.48 10.12
CA VAL A 249 -8.95 -18.11 11.28
C VAL A 249 -8.63 -19.56 10.94
N THR A 250 -7.36 -19.94 11.09
CA THR A 250 -6.89 -21.33 10.98
C THR A 250 -6.01 -21.67 12.17
N ASP A 251 -6.01 -22.92 12.60
CA ASP A 251 -5.05 -23.44 13.56
C ASP A 251 -4.27 -24.64 13.02
N LEU A 252 -3.00 -24.73 13.42
CA LEU A 252 -2.18 -25.92 13.23
C LEU A 252 -1.96 -26.60 14.58
N ALA A 253 -1.88 -27.92 14.58
CA ALA A 253 -1.71 -28.71 15.80
C ALA A 253 -0.40 -28.45 16.57
N SER A 254 0.59 -27.80 15.94
CA SER A 254 1.86 -27.47 16.57
C SER A 254 2.35 -26.07 16.18
N ALA A 255 2.80 -25.32 17.18
CA ALA A 255 3.47 -24.02 17.06
C ALA A 255 5.02 -24.15 17.06
N GLU A 256 5.55 -25.30 16.61
CA GLU A 256 7.00 -25.51 16.42
C GLU A 256 7.66 -24.39 15.59
N ARG A 257 6.95 -23.89 14.57
CA ARG A 257 7.39 -22.77 13.71
C ARG A 257 7.68 -21.46 14.46
N VAL A 258 7.28 -21.37 15.73
CA VAL A 258 7.57 -20.23 16.61
C VAL A 258 8.22 -20.67 17.94
N GLY A 259 8.75 -21.89 18.00
CA GLY A 259 9.49 -22.42 19.14
C GLY A 259 8.65 -23.06 20.24
N GLU A 260 7.34 -23.25 20.02
CA GLU A 260 6.39 -23.76 21.04
C GLU A 260 5.71 -25.05 20.55
N PRO A 261 6.44 -26.17 20.38
CA PRO A 261 5.94 -27.36 19.69
C PRO A 261 4.78 -28.07 20.42
N GLU A 262 4.62 -27.86 21.73
CA GLU A 262 3.56 -28.45 22.55
C GLU A 262 2.24 -27.65 22.51
N GLN A 263 2.25 -26.47 21.87
CA GLN A 263 1.10 -25.59 21.72
C GLN A 263 0.53 -25.66 20.31
N ALA A 264 -0.75 -25.33 20.13
CA ALA A 264 -1.34 -25.09 18.82
C ALA A 264 -0.93 -23.71 18.28
N TYR A 265 -0.81 -23.60 16.96
CA TYR A 265 -0.53 -22.34 16.27
C TYR A 265 -1.83 -21.73 15.77
N LEU A 266 -2.32 -20.68 16.42
CA LEU A 266 -3.46 -19.90 15.95
C LEU A 266 -2.97 -18.85 14.94
N ALA A 267 -3.56 -18.83 13.75
CA ALA A 267 -3.25 -17.86 12.71
C ALA A 267 -4.53 -17.17 12.20
N VAL A 268 -4.43 -15.86 12.00
CA VAL A 268 -5.49 -15.00 11.47
C VAL A 268 -4.96 -14.30 10.24
N SER A 269 -5.53 -14.65 9.08
CA SER A 269 -5.24 -13.99 7.81
C SER A 269 -6.24 -12.86 7.58
N ALA A 270 -5.76 -11.63 7.73
CA ALA A 270 -6.54 -10.42 7.50
C ALA A 270 -6.47 -9.99 6.03
N ARG A 271 -7.63 -9.82 5.39
CA ARG A 271 -7.72 -9.60 3.95
C ARG A 271 -8.87 -8.67 3.56
N THR A 272 -8.77 -7.99 2.42
CA THR A 272 -9.86 -7.18 1.88
C THR A 272 -11.03 -8.06 1.44
N ARG A 273 -12.26 -7.57 1.61
CA ARG A 273 -13.49 -8.29 1.24
C ARG A 273 -13.54 -8.80 -0.20
N TYR A 274 -13.23 -7.92 -1.17
CA TYR A 274 -13.49 -8.20 -2.59
C TYR A 274 -12.30 -8.81 -3.32
N ASN A 275 -11.08 -8.33 -3.07
CA ASN A 275 -9.88 -8.78 -3.77
C ASN A 275 -9.09 -9.84 -2.99
N GLY A 276 -9.36 -10.02 -1.69
CA GLY A 276 -8.57 -10.92 -0.86
C GLY A 276 -7.13 -10.44 -0.62
N TYR A 277 -6.85 -9.15 -0.79
CA TYR A 277 -5.51 -8.61 -0.54
C TYR A 277 -5.20 -8.61 0.95
N GLU A 278 -3.99 -9.04 1.30
CA GLU A 278 -3.47 -9.03 2.66
C GLU A 278 -3.41 -7.62 3.24
N LEU A 279 -3.93 -7.47 4.45
CA LEU A 279 -3.92 -6.21 5.18
C LEU A 279 -2.67 -6.12 6.06
N SER A 280 -1.69 -5.34 5.61
CA SER A 280 -0.43 -5.14 6.31
C SER A 280 -0.49 -4.02 7.36
N SER A 281 0.53 -3.97 8.22
CA SER A 281 0.70 -2.91 9.24
C SER A 281 -0.51 -2.67 10.16
N MET A 282 -1.30 -3.72 10.39
CA MET A 282 -2.38 -3.75 11.37
C MET A 282 -1.98 -4.52 12.64
N ALA A 283 -2.73 -4.34 13.73
CA ALA A 283 -2.58 -5.10 14.97
C ALA A 283 -3.94 -5.58 15.48
N LEU A 284 -4.01 -6.84 15.89
CA LEU A 284 -5.20 -7.44 16.51
C LEU A 284 -4.84 -7.94 17.91
N ASP A 285 -5.73 -7.66 18.86
CA ASP A 285 -5.78 -8.37 20.13
C ASP A 285 -6.74 -9.56 19.96
N ALA A 286 -6.41 -10.70 20.57
CA ALA A 286 -7.23 -11.90 20.51
C ALA A 286 -7.47 -12.48 21.90
N THR A 287 -8.72 -12.84 22.17
CA THR A 287 -9.14 -13.53 23.39
C THR A 287 -9.80 -14.84 23.01
N LEU A 288 -9.22 -15.97 23.43
CA LEU A 288 -9.74 -17.33 23.19
C LEU A 288 -10.29 -17.90 24.49
N VAL A 289 -11.55 -18.34 24.47
CA VAL A 289 -12.28 -18.86 25.64
C VAL A 289 -12.89 -20.22 25.35
N ARG A 290 -12.76 -21.15 26.32
CA ARG A 290 -13.44 -22.45 26.32
C ARG A 290 -14.20 -22.64 27.61
N ASP A 291 -15.50 -22.91 27.53
CA ASP A 291 -16.36 -23.17 28.71
C ASP A 291 -16.24 -22.09 29.82
N GLY A 292 -15.97 -20.84 29.43
CA GLY A 292 -15.75 -19.71 30.34
C GLY A 292 -14.34 -19.56 30.90
N GLU A 293 -13.39 -20.43 30.54
CA GLU A 293 -11.97 -20.32 30.86
C GLU A 293 -11.19 -19.65 29.71
N THR A 294 -10.41 -18.63 30.02
CA THR A 294 -9.55 -17.93 29.05
C THR A 294 -8.29 -18.75 28.77
N LEU A 295 -8.12 -19.19 27.53
CA LEU A 295 -6.95 -19.94 27.07
C LEU A 295 -5.85 -19.03 26.52
N TYR A 296 -6.22 -17.85 26.00
CA TYR A 296 -5.32 -16.83 25.47
C TYR A 296 -5.99 -15.45 25.56
N ASP A 297 -5.20 -14.42 25.87
CA ASP A 297 -5.66 -13.03 25.93
C ASP A 297 -4.47 -12.08 25.76
N ASP A 298 -4.05 -11.83 24.52
CA ASP A 298 -2.93 -10.95 24.19
C ASP A 298 -2.97 -10.45 22.73
N THR A 299 -2.04 -9.58 22.36
CA THR A 299 -1.83 -9.12 20.99
C THR A 299 -1.21 -10.23 20.12
N LEU A 300 -1.80 -10.44 18.95
CA LEU A 300 -1.27 -11.36 17.95
C LEU A 300 0.02 -10.81 17.31
N SER A 301 1.00 -11.70 17.11
CA SER A 301 2.28 -11.36 16.46
C SER A 301 2.15 -11.38 14.95
N ARG A 302 2.59 -10.30 14.28
CA ARG A 302 2.70 -10.23 12.82
C ARG A 302 3.79 -11.20 12.32
N THR A 303 3.39 -12.07 11.40
CA THR A 303 4.23 -13.13 10.85
C THR A 303 4.09 -13.18 9.34
N LEU A 304 5.21 -13.35 8.64
CA LEU A 304 5.27 -13.68 7.22
C LEU A 304 5.69 -15.13 7.05
N SER A 305 5.00 -15.90 6.21
CA SER A 305 5.36 -17.29 5.92
C SER A 305 4.96 -17.65 4.49
N PRO A 306 5.69 -18.53 3.81
CA PRO A 306 5.42 -18.85 2.41
C PRO A 306 4.09 -19.60 2.22
N ASP A 307 3.64 -20.36 3.22
CA ASP A 307 2.42 -21.18 3.17
C ASP A 307 1.16 -20.45 3.68
N LEU A 308 1.34 -19.46 4.55
CA LEU A 308 0.24 -18.69 5.17
C LEU A 308 0.14 -17.25 4.68
N GLY A 309 1.14 -16.77 3.92
CA GLY A 309 1.29 -15.37 3.58
C GLY A 309 1.53 -14.48 4.80
N LEU A 310 1.14 -13.21 4.70
CA LEU A 310 1.11 -12.28 5.81
C LEU A 310 -0.09 -12.57 6.73
N HIS A 311 0.19 -12.84 7.99
CA HIS A 311 -0.84 -13.16 8.98
C HIS A 311 -0.47 -12.69 10.38
N LEU A 312 -1.43 -12.74 11.28
CA LEU A 312 -1.29 -12.47 12.71
C LEU A 312 -1.38 -13.80 13.46
N SER A 313 -0.55 -14.02 14.47
CA SER A 313 -0.39 -15.35 15.05
C SER A 313 -0.11 -15.37 16.54
N ALA A 314 -0.47 -16.49 17.18
CA ALA A 314 -0.12 -16.81 18.55
C ALA A 314 0.09 -18.33 18.72
N ALA A 315 0.95 -18.70 19.67
CA ALA A 315 0.97 -20.05 20.20
C ALA A 315 -0.04 -20.11 21.37
N VAL A 316 -0.96 -21.06 21.34
CA VAL A 316 -2.05 -21.21 22.31
C VAL A 316 -2.12 -22.65 22.81
N PRO A 317 -2.60 -22.93 24.03
CA PRO A 317 -2.60 -24.29 24.57
C PRO A 317 -3.27 -25.33 23.66
N SER A 318 -4.43 -25.00 23.08
CA SER A 318 -5.13 -25.80 22.07
C SER A 318 -6.23 -24.96 21.40
N VAL A 319 -6.77 -25.44 20.29
CA VAL A 319 -7.97 -24.89 19.63
C VAL A 319 -8.94 -26.03 19.33
N GLU A 320 -10.17 -25.93 19.83
CA GLU A 320 -11.23 -26.93 19.67
C GLU A 320 -12.50 -26.31 19.07
N SER A 321 -13.32 -27.15 18.43
CA SER A 321 -14.61 -26.68 17.92
C SER A 321 -15.54 -26.33 19.08
N GLY A 322 -16.19 -25.18 18.99
CA GLY A 322 -17.01 -24.62 20.07
C GLY A 322 -16.29 -23.58 20.93
N ASP A 323 -14.97 -23.42 20.79
CA ASP A 323 -14.24 -22.32 21.44
C ASP A 323 -14.74 -20.97 20.93
N GLU A 324 -14.77 -19.95 21.79
CA GLU A 324 -15.11 -18.58 21.42
C GLU A 324 -13.83 -17.77 21.24
N LEU A 325 -13.59 -17.28 20.02
CA LEU A 325 -12.49 -16.38 19.71
C LEU A 325 -13.04 -14.98 19.47
N THR A 326 -12.57 -14.01 20.26
CA THR A 326 -12.83 -12.59 20.02
C THR A 326 -11.59 -11.94 19.43
N LEU A 327 -11.74 -11.29 18.28
CA LEU A 327 -10.72 -10.47 17.63
C LEU A 327 -11.07 -9.00 17.82
N SER A 328 -10.13 -8.20 18.31
CA SER A 328 -10.30 -6.75 18.50
C SER A 328 -9.26 -5.99 17.71
N VAL A 329 -9.70 -5.02 16.88
CA VAL A 329 -8.79 -4.22 16.06
C VAL A 329 -8.10 -3.19 16.93
N ARG A 330 -6.88 -3.50 17.36
CA ARG A 330 -6.05 -2.59 18.14
C ARG A 330 -5.55 -1.42 17.30
N GLN A 331 -5.11 -1.72 16.08
CA GLN A 331 -4.64 -0.75 15.10
C GLN A 331 -5.14 -1.13 13.72
N PRO A 332 -5.86 -0.24 13.01
CA PRO A 332 -6.27 -0.49 11.64
C PRO A 332 -5.05 -0.57 10.71
N PRO A 333 -5.18 -1.13 9.49
CA PRO A 333 -4.09 -1.20 8.52
C PRO A 333 -3.48 0.19 8.25
N GLN A 334 -2.22 0.37 8.66
CA GLN A 334 -1.46 1.61 8.48
C GLN A 334 -0.81 1.66 7.09
N VAL A 335 -1.66 1.64 6.07
CA VAL A 335 -1.29 1.77 4.67
C VAL A 335 -2.00 2.98 4.05
N GLY A 336 -1.32 3.62 3.11
CA GLY A 336 -1.94 4.56 2.19
C GLY A 336 -3.03 3.87 1.38
N ARG A 337 -4.10 4.60 1.09
CA ARG A 337 -5.26 4.10 0.35
C ARG A 337 -5.43 4.94 -0.89
N HIS A 338 -5.62 4.27 -2.01
CA HIS A 338 -6.18 4.89 -3.21
C HIS A 338 -7.70 4.98 -3.10
N GLU A 339 -8.31 5.67 -4.06
CA GLU A 339 -9.77 5.76 -4.16
C GLU A 339 -10.42 4.37 -4.18
N GLY A 340 -11.58 4.25 -3.53
CA GLY A 340 -12.31 3.00 -3.32
C GLY A 340 -11.90 2.24 -2.06
N TYR A 341 -10.79 2.63 -1.40
CA TYR A 341 -10.36 2.09 -0.11
C TYR A 341 -10.22 3.15 0.99
N GLU A 342 -10.29 4.44 0.66
CA GLU A 342 -10.01 5.55 1.59
C GLU A 342 -10.98 5.65 2.77
N THR A 343 -12.19 5.11 2.64
CA THR A 343 -13.22 5.08 3.69
C THR A 343 -13.28 3.74 4.41
N ALA A 344 -12.45 2.75 4.04
CA ALA A 344 -12.50 1.39 4.56
C ALA A 344 -11.40 1.07 5.59
N PHE A 345 -11.68 0.06 6.41
CA PHE A 345 -10.78 -0.49 7.44
C PHE A 345 -10.38 0.55 8.50
N LEU A 346 -11.31 1.44 8.85
CA LEU A 346 -11.16 2.50 9.84
C LEU A 346 -11.80 2.12 11.17
N ASP A 347 -12.81 1.25 11.15
CA ASP A 347 -13.44 0.78 12.38
C ASP A 347 -12.48 -0.07 13.22
N THR A 348 -12.55 0.11 14.54
CA THR A 348 -11.71 -0.56 15.53
C THR A 348 -12.51 -1.43 16.51
N GLU A 349 -13.72 -1.83 16.11
CA GLU A 349 -14.57 -2.73 16.87
C GLU A 349 -13.94 -4.13 17.09
N SER A 350 -14.66 -4.96 17.84
CA SER A 350 -14.34 -6.36 18.05
C SER A 350 -15.41 -7.26 17.45
N VAL A 351 -14.99 -8.47 17.09
CA VAL A 351 -15.88 -9.50 16.54
C VAL A 351 -15.58 -10.84 17.21
N THR A 352 -16.63 -11.55 17.58
CA THR A 352 -16.53 -12.89 18.18
C THR A 352 -17.02 -13.94 17.19
N LEU A 353 -16.25 -15.01 17.04
CA LEU A 353 -16.61 -16.19 16.27
C LEU A 353 -16.51 -17.45 17.14
N THR A 354 -17.41 -18.39 16.91
CA THR A 354 -17.30 -19.75 17.43
C THR A 354 -16.46 -20.58 16.45
N LEU A 355 -15.39 -21.22 16.95
CA LEU A 355 -14.41 -21.99 16.17
C LEU A 355 -14.86 -23.42 15.84
#